data_AF-A0A7S2GMK1-F1
#
_entry.id   AF-A0A7S2GMK1-F1
#
_cell.length_a   1.000
_cell.length_b   1.000
_cell.length_c   1.000
_cell.angle_alpha   90.00
_cell.angle_beta   90.00
_cell.angle_gamma   90.00
#
_symmetry.space_group_name_H-M   'P 1'
#
loop_
_entity.id
_entity.type
_entity.pdbx_description
1 polymer ?
#
loop_
_entity_poly.entity_id
_entity_poly.type
_entity_poly.pdbx_seq_one_letter_code
_entity_poly.pdbx_strand_id
1 'polypeptide(L)'
;EFDKVQSLEGVYLANLLEPLKPESENKGQKSEDAKDAEALEEESTGTAVEKRHTAKAKSKDETVVRTVISFDKGSYWSYLKAPRVDSLGKEIDCPKDRCWLHMHGVTNFQNYAPFYSTENAIGIIMGTGNVGTKLRSEPDQTNTYMSRDGGQSWVEVHKGAFIYEFGDHGGLIVM
;
A
#
# COMPACT_ATOMS: atom_id res chain seq x y z
N GLU A 1 3.71 7.70 -11.53
CA GLU A 1 2.41 8.09 -12.15
C GLU A 1 1.71 9.02 -11.19
N PHE A 2 0.98 10.01 -11.71
CA PHE A 2 0.14 10.89 -10.88
C PHE A 2 -1.21 11.09 -11.59
N ASP A 3 -2.29 11.06 -10.83
CA ASP A 3 -3.63 11.34 -11.33
C ASP A 3 -4.20 12.56 -10.62
N LYS A 4 -4.99 13.32 -11.38
CA LYS A 4 -5.66 14.53 -10.90
C LYS A 4 -6.93 14.14 -10.15
N VAL A 5 -7.18 14.79 -9.02
CA VAL A 5 -8.52 14.81 -8.40
C VAL A 5 -9.40 15.73 -9.24
N GLN A 6 -10.36 15.17 -9.97
CA GLN A 6 -11.08 15.90 -11.01
C GLN A 6 -11.86 17.10 -10.47
N SER A 7 -12.46 16.97 -9.27
CA SER A 7 -13.20 18.06 -8.64
C SER A 7 -12.35 19.17 -8.02
N LEU A 8 -11.04 18.98 -7.85
CA LEU A 8 -10.18 19.94 -7.15
C LEU A 8 -8.94 20.28 -7.97
N GLU A 9 -8.86 21.53 -8.42
CA GLU A 9 -7.68 22.00 -9.14
C GLU A 9 -6.45 21.99 -8.21
N GLY A 10 -5.36 21.40 -8.70
CA GLY A 10 -4.09 21.39 -8.01
C GLY A 10 -3.93 20.29 -6.95
N VAL A 11 -4.92 19.41 -6.82
CA VAL A 11 -4.84 18.22 -5.98
C VAL A 11 -4.50 16.99 -6.84
N TYR A 12 -3.45 16.28 -6.45
CA TYR A 12 -2.92 15.14 -7.20
C TYR A 12 -2.60 13.99 -6.27
N LEU A 13 -2.89 12.77 -6.71
CA LEU A 13 -2.52 11.52 -6.05
C LEU A 13 -1.48 10.80 -6.90
N ALA A 14 -0.52 10.13 -6.27
CA ALA A 14 0.52 9.41 -6.97
C ALA A 14 0.95 8.15 -6.20
N ASN A 15 1.28 7.11 -6.96
CA ASN A 15 1.93 5.91 -6.44
C ASN A 15 3.44 5.98 -6.72
N LEU A 16 4.23 6.00 -5.66
CA LEU A 16 5.70 6.06 -5.68
C LEU A 16 6.29 4.67 -5.48
N LEU A 17 7.30 4.35 -6.28
CA LEU A 17 8.15 3.17 -6.09
C LEU A 17 9.32 3.54 -5.18
N GLU A 18 9.33 3.01 -3.98
CA GLU A 18 10.39 3.21 -2.99
C GLU A 18 11.19 1.92 -2.80
N PRO A 19 12.52 1.98 -2.66
CA PRO A 19 13.30 0.81 -2.24
C PRO A 19 12.92 0.42 -0.80
N LEU A 20 12.79 -0.88 -0.55
CA LEU A 20 12.62 -1.42 0.79
C LEU A 20 13.86 -1.09 1.61
N LYS A 21 13.73 -0.13 2.50
CA LYS A 21 14.69 0.03 3.58
C LYS A 21 14.50 -1.16 4.53
N PRO A 22 15.55 -1.93 4.85
CA PRO A 22 15.44 -2.92 5.90
C PRO A 22 15.00 -2.19 7.17
N GLU A 23 13.93 -2.66 7.79
CA GLU A 23 13.52 -2.16 9.11
C GLU A 23 14.74 -2.26 10.01
N SER A 24 15.23 -1.13 10.51
CA SER A 24 16.33 -1.08 11.46
C SER A 24 16.03 -2.05 12.59
N GLU A 25 16.91 -3.04 12.78
CA GLU A 25 16.82 -4.05 13.82
C GLU A 25 16.37 -3.43 15.15
N ASN A 26 15.14 -3.73 15.55
CA ASN A 26 14.69 -3.44 16.90
C ASN A 26 15.43 -4.42 17.81
N LYS A 27 16.60 -4.01 18.32
CA LYS A 27 17.32 -4.70 19.38
C LYS A 27 16.43 -4.76 20.62
N GLY A 28 15.86 -5.93 20.88
CA GLY A 28 15.38 -6.28 22.21
C GLY A 28 14.09 -7.09 22.22
N GLN A 29 14.20 -8.41 22.03
CA GLN A 29 13.89 -9.38 23.09
C GLN A 29 14.26 -10.78 22.59
N LYS A 30 15.33 -11.34 23.17
CA LYS A 30 15.61 -12.78 23.11
C LYS A 30 14.61 -13.47 24.03
N SER A 31 13.81 -14.38 23.50
CA SER A 31 13.29 -15.52 24.25
C SER A 31 14.02 -16.75 23.73
N GLU A 32 14.73 -17.40 24.64
CA GLU A 32 15.41 -18.68 24.47
C GLU A 32 14.37 -19.82 24.32
N ASP A 33 14.86 -20.99 23.89
CA ASP A 33 14.21 -22.30 23.66
C ASP A 33 14.19 -22.66 22.17
N ALA A 34 14.81 -23.74 21.66
CA ALA A 34 15.41 -24.90 22.28
C ALA A 34 16.50 -25.51 21.35
N LYS A 35 17.51 -26.11 21.98
CA LYS A 35 18.41 -27.15 21.44
C LYS A 35 17.62 -28.48 21.37
N ASP A 36 17.89 -29.55 20.64
CA ASP A 36 19.09 -30.22 20.10
C ASP A 36 18.61 -31.19 18.99
N ALA A 37 19.49 -31.58 18.04
CA ALA A 37 19.76 -32.98 17.63
C ALA A 37 20.42 -33.08 16.23
N GLU A 38 21.71 -33.43 16.23
CA GLU A 38 22.49 -34.15 15.18
C GLU A 38 21.85 -35.53 14.87
N ALA A 39 22.16 -36.36 13.85
CA ALA A 39 22.94 -36.43 12.60
C ALA A 39 22.44 -37.76 11.92
N LEU A 40 22.57 -38.02 10.60
CA LEU A 40 23.71 -38.70 9.95
C LEU A 40 23.36 -39.03 8.47
N GLU A 41 24.33 -38.74 7.57
CA GLU A 41 24.89 -39.53 6.42
C GLU A 41 23.95 -40.03 5.28
N GLU A 42 24.31 -40.03 3.99
CA GLU A 42 25.54 -40.53 3.33
C GLU A 42 25.95 -39.77 2.04
N GLU A 43 27.23 -39.90 1.68
CA GLU A 43 27.95 -39.39 0.50
C GLU A 43 27.67 -40.15 -0.81
N SER A 44 27.93 -39.50 -1.96
CA SER A 44 28.41 -40.16 -3.19
C SER A 44 29.07 -39.18 -4.18
N THR A 45 30.40 -39.08 -4.08
CA THR A 45 31.48 -38.91 -5.08
C THR A 45 31.29 -38.12 -6.39
N GLY A 46 32.24 -37.19 -6.67
CA GLY A 46 32.49 -36.63 -8.00
C GLY A 46 33.46 -35.42 -8.06
N THR A 47 34.77 -35.70 -8.01
CA THR A 47 35.95 -34.92 -8.49
C THR A 47 35.94 -33.38 -8.58
N ALA A 48 36.94 -32.76 -7.94
CA ALA A 48 37.32 -31.35 -8.07
C ALA A 48 38.13 -31.07 -9.35
N VAL A 49 37.83 -29.96 -10.05
CA VAL A 49 38.79 -28.97 -10.59
C VAL A 49 38.00 -27.76 -11.17
N GLU A 50 38.56 -26.57 -10.95
CA GLU A 50 38.16 -25.20 -11.38
C GLU A 50 37.19 -24.37 -10.53
N LYS A 51 37.80 -23.54 -9.68
CA LYS A 51 37.25 -22.28 -9.15
C LYS A 51 37.05 -21.29 -10.31
N ARG A 52 35.86 -20.69 -10.44
CA ARG A 52 35.64 -19.23 -10.52
C ARG A 52 34.19 -18.87 -10.88
N HIS A 53 33.72 -17.81 -10.22
CA HIS A 53 32.44 -17.13 -10.38
C HIS A 53 31.19 -17.81 -9.79
N THR A 54 31.14 -17.88 -8.46
CA THR A 54 29.86 -17.58 -7.80
C THR A 54 29.54 -16.12 -8.09
N ALA A 55 28.80 -15.88 -9.16
CA ALA A 55 28.12 -14.61 -9.35
C ALA A 55 27.27 -14.40 -8.09
N LYS A 56 27.64 -13.42 -7.25
CA LYS A 56 26.74 -12.88 -6.24
C LYS A 56 25.44 -12.58 -6.96
N ALA A 57 24.40 -13.36 -6.70
CA ALA A 57 23.05 -12.98 -7.05
C ALA A 57 22.85 -11.59 -6.43
N LYS A 58 22.76 -10.55 -7.27
CA LYS A 58 22.36 -9.22 -6.81
C LYS A 58 21.04 -9.43 -6.08
N SER A 59 21.01 -9.16 -4.78
CA SER A 59 19.76 -9.03 -4.03
C SER A 59 18.87 -8.12 -4.85
N LYS A 60 17.76 -8.66 -5.35
CA LYS A 60 16.76 -7.89 -6.08
C LYS A 60 16.33 -6.81 -5.10
N ASP A 61 16.66 -5.55 -5.39
CA ASP A 61 16.29 -4.41 -4.56
C ASP A 61 14.77 -4.41 -4.53
N GLU A 62 14.17 -4.91 -3.45
CA GLU A 62 12.73 -5.07 -3.37
C GLU A 62 12.13 -3.67 -3.35
N THR A 63 11.29 -3.37 -4.32
CA THR A 63 10.61 -2.08 -4.41
C THR A 63 9.19 -2.23 -3.88
N VAL A 64 8.73 -1.22 -3.16
CA VAL A 64 7.36 -1.13 -2.65
C VAL A 64 6.67 0.08 -3.20
N VAL A 65 5.35 -0.04 -3.32
CA VAL A 65 4.50 1.05 -3.74
C VAL A 65 3.89 1.73 -2.52
N ARG A 66 3.98 3.05 -2.46
CA ARG A 66 3.29 3.89 -1.47
C ARG A 66 2.55 5.03 -2.16
N THR A 67 1.38 5.34 -1.63
CA THR A 67 0.52 6.41 -2.16
C THR A 67 0.75 7.73 -1.44
N VAL A 68 0.89 8.80 -2.21
CA VAL A 68 1.05 10.17 -1.73
C VAL A 68 0.04 11.10 -2.38
N ILE A 69 -0.23 12.23 -1.72
CA ILE A 69 -1.09 13.30 -2.19
C ILE A 69 -0.38 14.65 -2.10
N SER A 70 -0.63 15.50 -3.09
CA SER A 70 -0.25 16.90 -3.11
C SER A 70 -1.50 17.78 -3.21
N PHE A 71 -1.47 18.93 -2.52
CA PHE A 71 -2.54 19.93 -2.53
C PHE A 71 -2.10 21.27 -3.14
N ASP A 72 -0.85 21.35 -3.61
CA ASP A 72 -0.17 22.58 -4.04
C ASP A 72 0.47 22.41 -5.42
N LYS A 73 -0.28 21.76 -6.32
CA LYS A 73 0.10 21.52 -7.71
C LYS A 73 1.37 20.66 -7.89
N GLY A 74 1.63 19.76 -6.95
CA GLY A 74 2.76 18.84 -6.99
C GLY A 74 4.04 19.39 -6.36
N SER A 75 3.98 20.51 -5.65
CA SER A 75 5.16 21.12 -5.02
C SER A 75 5.57 20.38 -3.73
N TYR A 76 4.59 20.03 -2.90
CA TYR A 76 4.75 19.23 -1.69
C TYR A 76 3.87 17.98 -1.75
N TRP A 77 4.42 16.87 -1.27
CA TRP A 77 3.76 15.57 -1.24
C TRP A 77 3.77 15.00 0.18
N SER A 78 2.66 14.40 0.57
CA SER A 78 2.49 13.75 1.86
C SER A 78 1.77 12.42 1.72
N TYR A 79 2.03 11.48 2.63
CA TYR A 79 1.29 10.21 2.64
C TYR A 79 -0.16 10.40 3.07
N LEU A 80 -1.04 9.52 2.59
CA LEU A 80 -2.44 9.53 2.98
C LEU A 80 -2.61 9.11 4.45
N LYS A 81 -3.34 9.93 5.22
CA LYS A 81 -3.67 9.61 6.60
C LYS A 81 -4.59 8.38 6.65
N ALA A 82 -4.20 7.37 7.41
CA ALA A 82 -5.05 6.21 7.63
C ALA A 82 -6.29 6.58 8.47
N PRO A 83 -7.46 5.97 8.18
CA PRO A 83 -8.62 6.06 9.05
C PRO A 83 -8.33 5.46 10.43
N ARG A 84 -9.00 5.96 11.47
CA ARG A 84 -8.84 5.47 12.85
C ARG A 84 -9.63 4.19 13.13
N VAL A 85 -10.75 4.04 12.45
CA VAL A 85 -11.67 2.91 12.58
C VAL A 85 -12.01 2.38 11.20
N ASP A 86 -12.33 1.10 11.18
CA ASP A 86 -12.73 0.38 9.98
C ASP A 86 -14.25 0.51 9.74
N SER A 87 -14.75 -0.06 8.63
CA SER A 87 -16.17 0.06 8.27
C SER A 87 -17.11 -0.69 9.23
N LEU A 88 -16.56 -1.55 10.10
CA LEU A 88 -17.29 -2.29 11.14
C LEU A 88 -17.16 -1.63 12.52
N GLY A 89 -16.48 -0.49 12.60
CA GLY A 89 -16.26 0.25 13.85
C GLY A 89 -15.10 -0.26 14.70
N LYS A 90 -14.27 -1.18 14.19
CA LYS A 90 -13.08 -1.67 14.88
C LYS A 90 -11.92 -0.69 14.68
N GLU A 91 -11.14 -0.45 15.74
CA GLU A 91 -9.94 0.38 15.64
C GLU A 91 -8.88 -0.23 14.72
N ILE A 92 -8.24 0.62 13.91
CA ILE A 92 -7.14 0.25 13.03
C ILE A 92 -5.83 0.64 13.72
N ASP A 93 -5.01 -0.35 14.06
CA ASP A 93 -3.67 -0.12 14.60
C ASP A 93 -2.71 0.31 13.48
N CYS A 94 -2.53 1.64 13.35
CA CYS A 94 -1.70 2.25 12.33
C CYS A 94 -0.83 3.36 12.94
N PRO A 95 0.43 3.06 13.31
CA PRO A 95 1.34 4.05 13.88
C PRO A 95 1.71 5.13 12.85
N LYS A 96 1.63 6.40 13.26
CA LYS A 96 1.78 7.58 12.37
C LYS A 96 3.10 7.64 11.60
N ASP A 97 4.16 7.02 12.12
CA ASP A 97 5.52 7.15 11.57
C ASP A 97 5.86 6.08 10.53
N ARG A 98 5.06 5.01 10.42
CA ARG A 98 5.36 3.87 9.53
C ARG A 98 4.15 3.31 8.78
N CYS A 99 2.95 3.82 9.05
CA CYS A 99 1.71 3.27 8.51
C CYS A 99 0.83 4.39 7.93
N TRP A 100 0.33 4.14 6.73
CA TRP A 100 -0.47 5.07 5.94
C TRP A 100 -1.54 4.34 5.16
N LEU A 101 -2.46 5.09 4.56
CA LEU A 101 -3.38 4.56 3.57
C LEU A 101 -2.69 4.50 2.20
N HIS A 102 -2.89 3.39 1.50
CA HIS A 102 -2.39 3.17 0.15
C HIS A 102 -3.54 2.76 -0.76
N MET A 103 -3.51 3.22 -2.00
CA MET A 103 -4.58 3.01 -2.98
C MET A 103 -4.05 2.42 -4.28
N HIS A 104 -4.88 1.58 -4.88
CA HIS A 104 -4.66 1.10 -6.24
C HIS A 104 -4.87 2.26 -7.23
N GLY A 105 -3.90 2.41 -8.12
CA GLY A 105 -3.92 3.38 -9.22
C GLY A 105 -4.05 2.69 -10.58
N VAL A 106 -3.85 3.43 -11.67
CA VAL A 106 -4.06 2.92 -13.03
C VAL A 106 -3.10 1.77 -13.36
N THR A 107 -1.92 1.73 -12.74
CA THR A 107 -0.97 0.62 -12.90
C THR A 107 -1.53 -0.75 -12.53
N ASN A 108 -2.55 -0.83 -11.67
CA ASN A 108 -3.17 -2.09 -11.25
C ASN A 108 -4.62 -2.24 -11.78
N PHE A 109 -4.95 -1.54 -12.87
CA PHE A 109 -6.32 -1.50 -13.44
C PHE A 109 -6.93 -2.87 -13.75
N GLN A 110 -6.09 -3.88 -14.05
CA GLN A 110 -6.56 -5.23 -14.35
C GLN A 110 -7.22 -5.92 -13.14
N ASN A 111 -6.81 -5.56 -11.93
CA ASN A 111 -7.32 -6.17 -10.69
C ASN A 111 -8.23 -5.23 -9.90
N TYR A 112 -7.94 -3.93 -9.93
CA TYR A 112 -8.63 -2.94 -9.14
C TYR A 112 -8.89 -1.67 -9.94
N ALA A 113 -10.08 -1.11 -9.78
CA ALA A 113 -10.37 0.22 -10.30
C ALA A 113 -9.41 1.24 -9.66
N PRO A 114 -8.89 2.20 -10.45
CA PRO A 114 -8.07 3.28 -9.92
C PRO A 114 -8.94 4.15 -9.03
N PHE A 115 -8.32 4.92 -8.14
CA PHE A 115 -9.07 5.90 -7.37
C PHE A 115 -9.83 6.86 -8.31
N TYR A 116 -11.06 7.17 -7.93
CA TYR A 116 -12.06 7.85 -8.72
C TYR A 116 -12.44 9.18 -8.09
N SER A 117 -12.61 10.18 -8.95
CA SER A 117 -13.21 11.46 -8.61
C SER A 117 -13.84 12.03 -9.87
N THR A 118 -14.92 12.80 -9.72
CA THR A 118 -15.58 13.47 -10.86
C THR A 118 -15.61 14.97 -10.61
N GLU A 119 -15.66 15.77 -11.68
CA GLU A 119 -15.71 17.23 -11.58
C GLU A 119 -16.95 17.72 -10.80
N ASN A 120 -18.06 16.98 -10.89
CA ASN A 120 -19.34 17.35 -10.29
C ASN A 120 -19.49 16.90 -8.82
N ALA A 121 -18.64 15.99 -8.31
CA ALA A 121 -18.67 15.50 -6.94
C ALA A 121 -17.52 16.13 -6.12
N ILE A 122 -17.74 17.37 -5.66
CA ILE A 122 -16.66 18.18 -5.08
C ILE A 122 -16.15 17.59 -3.77
N GLY A 123 -14.82 17.39 -3.69
CA GLY A 123 -14.14 16.87 -2.50
C GLY A 123 -14.29 15.37 -2.27
N ILE A 124 -15.14 14.70 -3.07
CA ILE A 124 -15.34 13.26 -2.98
C ILE A 124 -14.26 12.53 -3.79
N ILE A 125 -13.56 11.63 -3.11
CA ILE A 125 -12.58 10.73 -3.71
C ILE A 125 -12.88 9.34 -3.18
N MET A 126 -12.97 8.34 -4.06
CA MET A 126 -13.14 6.96 -3.66
C MET A 126 -12.05 6.09 -4.27
N GLY A 127 -11.67 5.02 -3.57
CA GLY A 127 -10.53 4.21 -3.93
C GLY A 127 -10.61 2.83 -3.28
N THR A 128 -9.97 1.85 -3.90
CA THR A 128 -9.69 0.57 -3.22
C THR A 128 -8.22 0.51 -2.84
N GLY A 129 -7.92 -0.12 -1.70
CA GLY A 129 -6.55 -0.21 -1.23
C GLY A 129 -6.44 -0.80 0.17
N ASN A 130 -5.38 -0.47 0.89
CA ASN A 130 -5.12 -1.02 2.21
C ASN A 130 -4.43 0.02 3.12
N VAL A 131 -4.59 -0.16 4.43
CA VAL A 131 -3.80 0.53 5.43
C VAL A 131 -2.57 -0.32 5.78
N GLY A 132 -1.39 0.29 5.84
CA GLY A 132 -0.17 -0.42 6.19
C GLY A 132 1.11 0.32 5.85
N THR A 133 2.21 -0.43 5.75
CA THR A 133 3.55 0.10 5.40
C THR A 133 3.79 0.22 3.90
N LYS A 134 2.97 -0.48 3.09
CA LYS A 134 3.03 -0.56 1.63
C LYS A 134 1.68 -0.95 1.02
N LEU A 135 1.49 -0.64 -0.26
CA LEU A 135 0.37 -1.14 -1.05
C LEU A 135 0.47 -2.66 -1.20
N ARG A 136 -0.64 -3.34 -0.92
CA ARG A 136 -0.81 -4.79 -1.04
C ARG A 136 -1.64 -5.11 -2.27
N SER A 137 -1.32 -6.20 -2.94
CA SER A 137 -2.05 -6.62 -4.16
C SER A 137 -3.11 -7.67 -3.86
N GLU A 138 -3.06 -8.27 -2.67
CA GLU A 138 -3.92 -9.37 -2.26
C GLU A 138 -5.38 -8.89 -2.03
N PRO A 139 -6.39 -9.55 -2.63
CA PRO A 139 -7.79 -9.12 -2.52
C PRO A 139 -8.37 -9.13 -1.12
N ASP A 140 -7.94 -10.06 -0.26
CA ASP A 140 -8.35 -10.18 1.14
C ASP A 140 -7.85 -9.03 2.02
N GLN A 141 -6.83 -8.30 1.56
CA GLN A 141 -6.27 -7.13 2.25
C GLN A 141 -6.74 -5.81 1.65
N THR A 142 -7.58 -5.85 0.61
CA THR A 142 -8.05 -4.67 -0.10
C THR A 142 -9.47 -4.31 0.33
N ASN A 143 -9.64 -3.08 0.84
CA ASN A 143 -10.93 -2.50 1.24
C ASN A 143 -11.25 -1.26 0.42
N THR A 144 -12.49 -0.77 0.54
CA THR A 144 -12.97 0.43 -0.14
C THR A 144 -12.95 1.62 0.81
N TYR A 145 -12.35 2.73 0.37
CA TYR A 145 -12.15 3.94 1.16
C TYR A 145 -12.74 5.15 0.44
N MET A 146 -13.13 6.15 1.24
CA MET A 146 -13.67 7.42 0.75
C MET A 146 -13.09 8.60 1.51
N SER A 147 -12.87 9.68 0.80
CA SER A 147 -12.66 11.02 1.34
C SER A 147 -13.84 11.91 0.92
N ARG A 148 -14.22 12.85 1.78
CA ARG A 148 -15.20 13.91 1.49
C ARG A 148 -14.62 15.32 1.51
N ASP A 149 -13.34 15.45 1.86
CA ASP A 149 -12.64 16.71 2.06
C ASP A 149 -11.41 16.84 1.15
N GLY A 150 -11.47 16.24 -0.04
CA GLY A 150 -10.42 16.35 -1.05
C GLY A 150 -9.16 15.53 -0.78
N GLY A 151 -9.23 14.55 0.12
CA GLY A 151 -8.13 13.63 0.46
C GLY A 151 -7.42 14.00 1.75
N GLN A 152 -7.95 14.97 2.50
CA GLN A 152 -7.37 15.41 3.77
C GLN A 152 -7.64 14.41 4.89
N SER A 153 -8.81 13.78 4.89
CA SER A 153 -9.18 12.67 5.77
C SER A 153 -9.88 11.55 4.98
N TRP A 154 -9.72 10.32 5.47
CA TRP A 154 -10.24 9.13 4.83
C TRP A 154 -11.05 8.31 5.82
N VAL A 155 -12.06 7.62 5.30
CA VAL A 155 -12.86 6.63 6.03
C VAL A 155 -12.86 5.32 5.24
N GLU A 156 -12.82 4.19 5.93
CA GLU A 156 -13.11 2.89 5.32
C GLU A 156 -14.64 2.76 5.21
N VAL A 157 -15.17 2.69 3.99
CA VAL A 157 -16.62 2.62 3.76
C VAL A 157 -17.12 1.18 3.69
N HIS A 158 -16.28 0.25 3.25
CA HIS A 158 -16.65 -1.15 3.16
C HIS A 158 -15.43 -2.08 3.15
N LYS A 159 -15.58 -3.28 3.71
CA LYS A 159 -14.61 -4.38 3.59
C LYS A 159 -14.63 -4.98 2.19
N GLY A 160 -13.47 -5.22 1.60
CA GLY A 160 -13.37 -5.71 0.22
C GLY A 160 -13.33 -4.59 -0.82
N ALA A 161 -12.93 -4.96 -2.04
CA ALA A 161 -12.86 -4.08 -3.19
C ALA A 161 -14.21 -4.02 -3.91
N PHE A 162 -14.85 -2.86 -3.94
CA PHE A 162 -16.12 -2.61 -4.62
C PHE A 162 -15.91 -1.69 -5.83
N ILE A 163 -16.86 -1.74 -6.77
CA ILE A 163 -16.98 -0.76 -7.86
C ILE A 163 -17.96 0.30 -7.38
N TYR A 164 -17.70 1.57 -7.69
CA TYR A 164 -18.49 2.68 -7.15
C TYR A 164 -18.71 3.77 -8.18
N GLU A 165 -19.84 4.47 -8.06
CA GLU A 165 -20.24 5.56 -8.96
C GLU A 165 -20.97 6.67 -8.21
N PHE A 166 -20.87 7.91 -8.71
CA PHE A 166 -21.49 9.09 -8.13
C PHE A 166 -22.73 9.53 -8.93
N GLY A 167 -23.85 9.67 -8.25
CA GLY A 167 -25.06 10.31 -8.75
C GLY A 167 -25.31 11.65 -8.07
N ASP A 168 -26.16 12.48 -8.69
CA ASP A 168 -26.64 13.75 -8.12
C ASP A 168 -25.53 14.63 -7.52
N HIS A 169 -24.48 14.93 -8.30
CA HIS A 169 -23.35 15.76 -7.86
C HIS A 169 -22.64 15.25 -6.59
N GLY A 170 -22.66 13.93 -6.38
CA GLY A 170 -22.11 13.28 -5.18
C GLY A 170 -23.10 13.16 -4.01
N GLY A 171 -24.35 13.61 -4.19
CA GLY A 171 -25.44 13.39 -3.23
C GLY A 171 -25.89 11.93 -3.13
N LEU A 172 -25.60 11.13 -4.16
CA LEU A 172 -25.86 9.70 -4.20
C LEU A 172 -24.59 8.94 -4.55
N ILE A 173 -24.32 7.85 -3.83
CA ILE A 173 -23.19 6.95 -4.07
C ILE A 173 -23.74 5.54 -4.18
N VAL A 174 -23.36 4.82 -5.24
CA VAL A 174 -23.70 3.40 -5.43
C VAL A 174 -22.42 2.59 -5.34
N MET A 175 -22.48 1.43 -4.67
CA MET A 175 -21.41 0.44 -4.53
C MET A 175 -21.97 -0.98 -4.62
#